data_AF-A0A7C1DPW7-F1
#
_entry.id   AF-A0A7C1DPW7-F1
#
_cell.length_a   1.000
_cell.length_b   1.000
_cell.length_c   1.000
_cell.angle_alpha   90.00
_cell.angle_beta   90.00
_cell.angle_gamma   90.00
#
_symmetry.space_group_name_H-M   'P 1'
#
loop_
_entity.id
_entity.type
_entity.pdbx_description
1 polymer ?
#
loop_
_entity_poly.entity_id
_entity_poly.type
_entity_poly.pdbx_seq_one_letter_code
_entity_poly.pdbx_strand_id
1 'polypeptide(L)'
;MAYLRVSERLCIGCAACVPTCPFGALEMAEGLARVNERCTDCGACLESCPVEALVLDRPEVAAGVNLEDYRGVWVAVELQSKRPAPVSLELLGKGRELADELEVPLSALLLGDGVERLAERLFSHGADVVHLAEHRLLGRYSTDAFVEAAAQVIERHRPEIILFGATANGRDWAGALATRLHTGLTADCTELAIDRENRRLLQTRPAFGGNIMATIITPNHRPQMATVRSKVFLPRPMPGHQGQLVRDEAALSEAELKAVLKRFIAAEPEVNIADAQVIVAGGRGVGRPENFRLVRELAEALG
;
A
#
# COMPACT_ATOMS: atom_id res chain seq x y z
N MET A 1 -23.44 -7.94 -7.50
CA MET A 1 -24.50 -7.35 -8.33
C MET A 1 -23.83 -6.35 -9.25
N ALA A 2 -24.06 -6.46 -10.55
CA ALA A 2 -23.52 -5.52 -11.53
C ALA A 2 -24.18 -4.14 -11.37
N TYR A 3 -23.40 -3.07 -11.48
CA TYR A 3 -23.90 -1.68 -11.45
C TYR A 3 -24.46 -1.22 -12.81
N LEU A 4 -24.20 -1.99 -13.86
CA LEU A 4 -24.77 -1.78 -15.19
C LEU A 4 -26.29 -2.04 -15.20
N ARG A 5 -27.06 -0.99 -15.51
CA ARG A 5 -28.51 -1.06 -15.72
C ARG A 5 -28.87 -0.82 -17.18
N VAL A 6 -29.89 -1.54 -17.65
CA VAL A 6 -30.46 -1.37 -18.99
C VAL A 6 -31.82 -0.69 -18.84
N SER A 7 -32.01 0.44 -19.50
CA SER A 7 -33.30 1.13 -19.59
C SER A 7 -34.21 0.40 -20.57
N GLU A 8 -35.23 -0.27 -20.05
CA GLU A 8 -36.25 -0.96 -20.86
C GLU A 8 -37.03 0.00 -21.77
N ARG A 9 -37.05 1.30 -21.45
CA ARG A 9 -37.74 2.33 -22.25
C ARG A 9 -36.92 2.82 -23.44
N LEU A 10 -35.60 2.84 -23.31
CA LEU A 10 -34.70 3.37 -24.34
C LEU A 10 -34.08 2.27 -25.19
N CYS A 11 -33.97 1.05 -24.67
CA CYS A 11 -33.34 -0.05 -25.38
C CYS A 11 -34.17 -0.47 -26.60
N ILE A 12 -33.58 -0.32 -27.79
CA ILE A 12 -34.21 -0.68 -29.07
C ILE A 12 -33.88 -2.10 -29.54
N GLY A 13 -33.22 -2.92 -28.71
CA GLY A 13 -32.92 -4.32 -29.04
C GLY A 13 -31.89 -4.55 -30.17
N CYS A 14 -31.09 -3.55 -30.53
CA CYS A 14 -30.15 -3.62 -31.67
C CYS A 14 -28.96 -4.61 -31.50
N ALA A 15 -28.81 -5.22 -30.32
CA ALA A 15 -27.74 -6.18 -29.98
C ALA A 15 -26.29 -5.68 -30.13
N ALA A 16 -26.04 -4.40 -30.44
CA ALA A 16 -24.70 -3.83 -30.63
C ALA A 16 -23.79 -4.00 -29.40
N CYS A 17 -24.37 -4.03 -28.20
CA CYS A 17 -23.64 -4.14 -26.94
C CYS A 17 -23.16 -5.57 -26.61
N VAL A 18 -23.78 -6.61 -27.20
CA VAL A 18 -23.44 -8.02 -26.95
C VAL A 18 -22.02 -8.38 -27.42
N PRO A 19 -21.62 -8.14 -28.68
CA PRO A 19 -20.28 -8.47 -29.14
C PRO A 19 -19.19 -7.57 -28.54
N THR A 20 -19.53 -6.36 -28.09
CA THR A 20 -18.58 -5.45 -27.43
C THR A 20 -18.19 -5.94 -26.05
N CYS A 21 -19.01 -6.76 -25.39
CA CYS A 21 -18.71 -7.23 -24.04
C CYS A 21 -17.59 -8.28 -24.04
N PRO A 22 -16.38 -7.97 -23.52
CA PRO A 22 -15.28 -8.93 -23.53
C PRO A 22 -15.49 -10.09 -22.53
N PHE A 23 -16.48 -9.96 -21.64
CA PHE A 23 -16.81 -10.93 -20.60
C PHE A 23 -18.07 -11.75 -20.90
N GLY A 24 -18.73 -11.50 -22.05
CA GLY A 24 -19.99 -12.17 -22.42
C GLY A 24 -21.09 -11.92 -21.39
N ALA A 25 -21.15 -10.71 -20.83
CA ALA A 25 -22.05 -10.35 -19.74
C ALA A 25 -23.41 -9.79 -20.21
N LEU A 26 -23.57 -9.58 -21.51
CA LEU A 26 -24.77 -9.02 -22.12
C LEU A 26 -25.40 -10.05 -23.04
N GLU A 27 -26.68 -10.33 -22.82
CA GLU A 27 -27.46 -11.29 -23.60
C GLU A 27 -28.78 -10.63 -24.03
N MET A 28 -29.30 -11.03 -25.19
CA MET A 28 -30.61 -10.57 -25.65
C MET A 28 -31.69 -11.49 -25.10
N ALA A 29 -32.64 -10.94 -24.36
CA ALA A 29 -33.81 -11.64 -23.86
C ALA A 29 -35.05 -10.76 -24.02
N GLU A 30 -36.13 -11.33 -24.57
CA GLU A 30 -37.41 -10.63 -24.76
C GLU A 30 -37.30 -9.34 -25.58
N GLY A 31 -36.35 -9.28 -26.54
CA GLY A 31 -36.11 -8.11 -27.38
C GLY A 31 -35.29 -6.99 -26.72
N LEU A 32 -34.86 -7.18 -25.47
CA LEU A 32 -34.05 -6.22 -24.71
C LEU A 32 -32.68 -6.82 -24.34
N ALA A 33 -31.70 -5.96 -24.12
CA ALA A 33 -30.43 -6.38 -23.55
C ALA A 33 -30.61 -6.66 -22.05
N ARG A 34 -30.09 -7.79 -21.55
CA ARG A 34 -30.05 -8.15 -20.14
C ARG A 34 -28.61 -8.40 -19.70
N VAL A 35 -28.30 -7.99 -18.48
CA VAL A 35 -26.97 -8.13 -17.86
C VAL A 35 -26.96 -9.38 -16.97
N ASN A 36 -25.96 -10.23 -17.14
CA ASN A 36 -25.75 -11.41 -16.29
C ASN A 36 -24.66 -11.15 -15.22
N GLU A 37 -24.40 -12.15 -14.37
CA GLU A 37 -23.46 -12.05 -13.24
C GLU A 37 -21.98 -11.89 -13.65
N ARG A 38 -21.63 -12.09 -14.93
CA ARG A 38 -20.24 -11.94 -15.43
C ARG A 38 -19.85 -10.49 -15.69
N CYS A 39 -20.77 -9.54 -15.49
CA CYS A 39 -20.49 -8.14 -15.71
C CYS A 39 -19.46 -7.62 -14.70
N THR A 40 -18.42 -6.98 -15.22
CA THR A 40 -17.32 -6.39 -14.42
C THR A 40 -17.41 -4.87 -14.36
N ASP A 41 -18.53 -4.28 -14.81
CA ASP A 41 -18.76 -2.84 -14.80
C ASP A 41 -17.68 -2.02 -15.54
N CYS A 42 -17.06 -2.61 -16.56
CA CYS A 42 -15.95 -2.04 -17.32
C CYS A 42 -16.36 -0.84 -18.21
N GLY A 43 -17.66 -0.69 -18.50
CA GLY A 43 -18.20 0.44 -19.27
C GLY A 43 -18.10 0.32 -20.81
N ALA A 44 -17.45 -0.71 -21.35
CA ALA A 44 -17.25 -0.85 -22.80
C ALA A 44 -18.56 -0.84 -23.63
N CYS A 45 -19.66 -1.31 -23.04
CA CYS A 45 -20.96 -1.38 -23.70
C CYS A 45 -21.69 -0.03 -23.80
N LEU A 46 -21.31 0.98 -23.00
CA LEU A 46 -21.93 2.31 -22.97
C LEU A 46 -21.74 3.02 -24.31
N GLU A 47 -20.51 3.03 -24.81
CA GLU A 47 -20.12 3.70 -26.07
C GLU A 47 -20.72 3.01 -27.31
N SER A 48 -21.02 1.71 -27.20
CA SER A 48 -21.64 0.95 -28.30
C SER A 48 -23.15 1.11 -28.37
N CYS A 49 -23.78 1.77 -27.38
CA CYS A 49 -25.23 1.94 -27.36
C CYS A 49 -25.62 3.20 -28.16
N PRO A 50 -26.29 3.08 -29.32
CA PRO A 50 -26.65 4.24 -30.14
C PRO A 50 -27.75 5.12 -29.51
N VAL A 51 -28.43 4.60 -28.49
CA VAL A 51 -29.58 5.22 -27.82
C VAL A 51 -29.33 5.43 -26.32
N GLU A 52 -28.08 5.25 -25.87
CA GLU A 52 -27.66 5.44 -24.48
C GLU A 52 -28.56 4.71 -23.45
N ALA A 53 -29.11 3.56 -23.84
CA ALA A 53 -30.00 2.77 -23.00
C ALA A 53 -29.26 2.02 -21.88
N LEU A 54 -27.93 1.96 -21.94
CA LEU A 54 -27.08 1.35 -20.92
C LEU A 54 -26.59 2.47 -20.00
N VAL A 55 -26.84 2.34 -18.70
CA VAL A 55 -26.40 3.29 -17.69
C VAL A 55 -25.57 2.53 -16.67
N LEU A 56 -24.36 3.01 -16.43
CA LEU A 56 -23.51 2.48 -15.38
C LEU A 56 -23.74 3.32 -14.13
N ASP A 57 -24.67 2.87 -13.30
CA ASP A 57 -24.92 3.50 -12.01
C ASP A 57 -23.92 3.00 -10.99
N ARG A 58 -22.64 3.32 -11.26
CA ARG A 58 -21.66 3.30 -10.19
C ARG A 58 -22.23 4.21 -9.09
N PRO A 59 -22.28 3.77 -7.83
CA PRO A 59 -22.47 4.73 -6.76
C PRO A 59 -21.45 5.83 -7.02
N GLU A 60 -21.91 7.10 -7.14
CA GLU A 60 -21.00 8.22 -7.01
C GLU A 60 -20.17 7.91 -5.78
N VAL A 61 -18.85 7.81 -5.95
CA VAL A 61 -17.95 7.45 -4.86
C VAL A 61 -18.27 8.42 -3.76
N ALA A 62 -18.85 7.91 -2.66
CA ALA A 62 -19.62 8.72 -1.73
C ALA A 62 -18.87 10.03 -1.46
N ALA A 63 -19.40 11.12 -2.02
CA ALA A 63 -19.04 12.46 -1.61
C ALA A 63 -19.55 12.59 -0.17
N GLY A 64 -18.77 12.07 0.77
CA GLY A 64 -19.29 11.83 2.12
C GLY A 64 -18.32 11.12 3.06
N VAL A 65 -17.03 11.04 2.75
CA VAL A 65 -16.06 10.85 3.83
C VAL A 65 -15.89 12.21 4.49
N ASN A 66 -16.35 12.35 5.74
CA ASN A 66 -16.14 13.58 6.49
C ASN A 66 -14.63 13.73 6.76
N LEU A 67 -13.95 14.50 5.91
CA LEU A 67 -12.49 14.65 5.95
C LEU A 67 -12.00 15.21 7.30
N GLU A 68 -12.88 15.91 8.02
CA GLU A 68 -12.59 16.47 9.33
C GLU A 68 -12.40 15.41 10.42
N ASP A 69 -13.01 14.24 10.28
CA ASP A 69 -12.89 13.14 11.24
C ASP A 69 -11.50 12.46 11.19
N TYR A 70 -10.72 12.72 10.14
CA TYR A 70 -9.43 12.07 9.92
C TYR A 70 -8.29 12.95 10.42
N ARG A 71 -7.48 12.42 11.34
CA ARG A 71 -6.34 13.13 11.93
C ARG A 71 -5.17 12.19 12.17
N GLY A 72 -3.96 12.73 12.02
CA GLY A 72 -2.72 12.03 12.34
C GLY A 72 -1.99 11.48 11.11
N VAL A 73 -0.66 11.39 11.26
CA VAL A 73 0.23 10.78 10.27
C VAL A 73 0.65 9.43 10.80
N TRP A 74 0.42 8.38 10.04
CA TRP A 74 0.73 7.01 10.43
C TRP A 74 1.88 6.44 9.60
N VAL A 75 2.72 5.64 10.24
CA VAL A 75 3.77 4.87 9.58
C VAL A 75 3.55 3.40 9.88
N ALA A 76 3.39 2.58 8.84
CA ALA A 76 3.32 1.15 8.99
C ALA A 76 4.72 0.56 9.19
N VAL A 77 4.93 -0.08 10.35
CA VAL A 77 6.22 -0.64 10.73
C VAL A 77 6.34 -2.05 10.18
N GLU A 78 7.32 -2.25 9.31
CA GLU A 78 7.69 -3.56 8.81
C GLU A 78 8.70 -4.21 9.74
N LEU A 79 8.50 -5.51 10.00
CA LEU A 79 9.40 -6.32 10.81
C LEU A 79 10.19 -7.28 9.92
N GLN A 80 11.52 -7.20 9.99
CA GLN A 80 12.45 -8.16 9.41
C GLN A 80 13.16 -8.89 10.55
N SER A 81 13.01 -10.21 10.62
CA SER A 81 13.62 -11.03 11.69
C SER A 81 13.34 -10.52 13.10
N LYS A 82 12.08 -10.11 13.36
CA LYS A 82 11.61 -9.51 14.62
C LYS A 82 12.29 -8.18 15.01
N ARG A 83 12.84 -7.46 14.04
CA ARG A 83 13.37 -6.10 14.22
C ARG A 83 12.71 -5.15 13.22
N PRO A 84 12.48 -3.88 13.57
CA PRO A 84 12.02 -2.89 12.60
C PRO A 84 12.99 -2.82 11.43
N ALA A 85 12.45 -2.93 10.22
CA ALA A 85 13.22 -2.77 9.00
C ALA A 85 13.81 -1.35 8.94
N PRO A 86 15.00 -1.15 8.34
CA PRO A 86 15.61 0.18 8.22
C PRO A 86 14.67 1.22 7.59
N VAL A 87 13.93 0.83 6.55
CA VAL A 87 12.94 1.68 5.87
C VAL A 87 11.85 2.21 6.81
N SER A 88 11.43 1.44 7.82
CA SER A 88 10.42 1.92 8.77
C SER A 88 10.98 3.01 9.68
N LEU A 89 12.28 2.97 10.00
CA LEU A 89 12.94 4.01 10.79
C LEU A 89 13.15 5.29 9.98
N GLU A 90 13.47 5.15 8.70
CA GLU A 90 13.54 6.27 7.74
C GLU A 90 12.17 6.96 7.60
N LEU A 91 11.11 6.15 7.48
CA LEU A 91 9.73 6.63 7.38
C LEU A 91 9.25 7.33 8.65
N LEU A 92 9.65 6.88 9.83
CA LEU A 92 9.35 7.61 11.07
C LEU A 92 10.01 8.99 11.09
N GLY A 93 11.25 9.10 10.59
CA GLY A 93 11.94 10.37 10.44
C GLY A 93 11.19 11.35 9.54
N LYS A 94 10.81 10.91 8.33
CA LYS A 94 10.02 11.75 7.41
C LYS A 94 8.59 11.98 7.90
N GLY A 95 7.98 10.97 8.51
CA GLY A 95 6.65 11.05 9.11
C GLY A 95 6.58 12.11 10.21
N ARG A 96 7.62 12.25 11.03
CA ARG A 96 7.73 13.30 12.06
C ARG A 96 7.72 14.69 11.46
N GLU A 97 8.49 14.90 10.38
CA GLU A 97 8.50 16.17 9.65
C GLU A 97 7.10 16.52 9.13
N LEU A 98 6.43 15.56 8.47
CA LEU A 98 5.07 15.76 7.95
C LEU A 98 4.04 16.00 9.09
N ALA A 99 4.21 15.31 10.22
CA ALA A 99 3.36 15.45 11.39
C ALA A 99 3.54 16.82 12.07
N ASP A 100 4.78 17.32 12.17
CA ASP A 100 5.12 18.66 12.67
C ASP A 100 4.51 19.74 11.77
N GLU A 101 4.58 19.57 10.45
CA GLU A 101 4.00 20.53 9.49
C GLU A 101 2.47 20.60 9.54
N LEU A 102 1.81 19.47 9.86
CA LEU A 102 0.36 19.38 9.99
C LEU A 102 -0.16 19.64 11.41
N GLU A 103 0.74 19.82 12.39
CA GLU A 103 0.47 19.95 13.83
C GLU A 103 -0.38 18.79 14.39
N VAL A 104 -0.03 17.56 13.99
CA VAL A 104 -0.73 16.33 14.41
C VAL A 104 0.26 15.32 15.02
N PRO A 105 -0.22 14.33 15.82
CA PRO A 105 0.66 13.30 16.34
C PRO A 105 1.16 12.35 15.23
N LEU A 106 2.42 11.93 15.34
CA LEU A 106 2.98 10.83 14.57
C LEU A 106 2.62 9.51 15.24
N SER A 107 1.92 8.63 14.53
CA SER A 107 1.60 7.29 15.02
C SER A 107 2.33 6.21 14.23
N ALA A 108 2.69 5.12 14.90
CA ALA A 108 3.29 3.94 14.28
C ALA A 108 2.33 2.76 14.41
N LEU A 109 2.02 2.11 13.29
CA LEU A 109 1.23 0.88 13.27
C LEU A 109 2.17 -0.32 13.34
N LEU A 110 2.09 -1.07 14.44
CA LEU A 110 2.91 -2.24 14.72
C LEU A 110 2.02 -3.50 14.76
N LEU A 111 2.16 -4.34 13.74
CA LEU A 111 1.46 -5.62 13.63
C LEU A 111 2.47 -6.75 13.88
N GLY A 112 2.14 -7.71 14.76
CA GLY A 112 3.02 -8.84 15.01
C GLY A 112 2.56 -9.79 16.12
N ASP A 113 3.49 -10.62 16.59
CA ASP A 113 3.28 -11.56 17.69
C ASP A 113 4.43 -11.44 18.71
N GLY A 114 4.12 -10.95 19.92
CA GLY A 114 5.09 -10.69 20.98
C GLY A 114 6.09 -9.58 20.62
N VAL A 115 5.61 -8.50 20.01
CA VAL A 115 6.40 -7.39 19.47
C VAL A 115 6.30 -6.10 20.30
N GLU A 116 5.57 -6.12 21.42
CA GLU A 116 5.41 -4.97 22.33
C GLU A 116 6.74 -4.29 22.68
N ARG A 117 7.81 -5.06 22.92
CA ARG A 117 9.15 -4.51 23.24
C ARG A 117 9.74 -3.60 22.16
N LEU A 118 9.27 -3.71 20.92
CA LEU A 118 9.74 -2.86 19.83
C LEU A 118 9.17 -1.44 19.92
N ALA A 119 8.08 -1.23 20.67
CA ALA A 119 7.48 0.09 20.85
C ALA A 119 8.46 1.12 21.43
N GLU A 120 9.28 0.73 22.41
CA GLU A 120 10.32 1.61 22.99
C GLU A 120 11.29 2.15 21.94
N ARG A 121 11.65 1.29 20.97
CA ARG A 121 12.52 1.69 19.87
C ARG A 121 11.80 2.63 18.92
N LEU A 122 10.51 2.43 18.65
CA LEU A 122 9.72 3.32 17.79
C LEU A 122 9.53 4.71 18.44
N PHE A 123 9.28 4.76 19.75
CA PHE A 123 9.24 6.03 20.50
C PHE A 123 10.56 6.78 20.38
N SER A 124 11.69 6.07 20.54
CA SER A 124 13.04 6.64 20.37
C SER A 124 13.34 7.14 18.95
N HIS A 125 12.47 6.88 17.97
CA HIS A 125 12.56 7.38 16.59
C HIS A 125 11.45 8.39 16.25
N GLY A 126 10.79 8.97 17.27
CA GLY A 126 9.89 10.11 17.14
C GLY A 126 8.39 9.78 17.05
N ALA A 127 8.00 8.52 17.18
CA ALA A 127 6.58 8.14 17.26
C ALA A 127 5.96 8.64 18.58
N ASP A 128 4.83 9.34 18.52
CA ASP A 128 4.08 9.78 19.69
C ASP A 128 3.12 8.70 20.18
N VAL A 129 2.51 7.96 19.24
CA VAL A 129 1.56 6.89 19.53
C VAL A 129 1.99 5.63 18.79
N VAL A 130 1.99 4.49 19.47
CA VAL A 130 2.20 3.18 18.82
C VAL A 130 0.91 2.39 18.93
N HIS A 131 0.27 2.13 17.80
CA HIS A 131 -0.87 1.24 17.67
C HIS A 131 -0.35 -0.19 17.52
N LEU A 132 -0.48 -0.97 18.58
CA LEU A 132 -0.03 -2.35 18.66
C LEU A 132 -1.22 -3.28 18.46
N ALA A 133 -1.20 -4.07 17.39
CA ALA A 133 -2.11 -5.20 17.22
C ALA A 133 -1.33 -6.51 17.24
N GLU A 134 -1.54 -7.29 18.30
CA GLU A 134 -0.89 -8.58 18.49
C GLU A 134 -1.85 -9.73 18.20
N HIS A 135 -1.40 -10.65 17.36
CA HIS A 135 -2.14 -11.87 17.10
C HIS A 135 -1.18 -12.96 16.60
N ARG A 136 -1.45 -14.22 16.96
CA ARG A 136 -0.63 -15.37 16.54
C ARG A 136 -0.48 -15.46 15.01
N LEU A 137 -1.51 -15.06 14.26
CA LEU A 137 -1.52 -15.05 12.80
C LEU A 137 -0.65 -13.94 12.18
N LEU A 138 -0.29 -12.91 12.96
CA LEU A 138 0.61 -11.84 12.55
C LEU A 138 2.09 -12.16 12.81
N GLY A 139 2.39 -13.30 13.44
CA GLY A 139 3.76 -13.73 13.71
C GLY A 139 4.59 -13.99 12.45
N ARG A 140 3.94 -14.18 11.30
CA ARG A 140 4.57 -14.24 9.98
C ARG A 140 3.76 -13.41 8.99
N TYR A 141 4.44 -12.93 7.95
CA TYR A 141 3.79 -12.15 6.90
C TYR A 141 2.71 -12.98 6.19
N SER A 142 1.50 -12.42 6.14
CA SER A 142 0.36 -12.89 5.37
C SER A 142 -0.45 -11.68 4.93
N THR A 143 -0.69 -11.56 3.63
CA THR A 143 -1.39 -10.39 3.05
C THR A 143 -2.77 -10.21 3.67
N ASP A 144 -3.58 -11.27 3.72
CA ASP A 144 -4.95 -11.22 4.24
C ASP A 144 -4.99 -10.79 5.72
N ALA A 145 -4.13 -11.40 6.56
CA ALA A 145 -4.12 -11.13 8.00
C ALA A 145 -3.65 -9.70 8.32
N PHE A 146 -2.63 -9.21 7.60
CA PHE A 146 -2.10 -7.86 7.77
C PHE A 146 -3.10 -6.80 7.29
N VAL A 147 -3.75 -7.04 6.15
CA VAL A 147 -4.77 -6.13 5.60
C VAL A 147 -5.95 -6.04 6.55
N GLU A 148 -6.48 -7.16 7.04
CA GLU A 148 -7.66 -7.15 7.91
C GLU A 148 -7.35 -6.52 9.27
N ALA A 149 -6.21 -6.86 9.88
CA ALA A 149 -5.78 -6.22 11.12
C ALA A 149 -5.59 -4.71 10.95
N ALA A 150 -4.89 -4.28 9.90
CA ALA A 150 -4.68 -2.87 9.65
C ALA A 150 -5.98 -2.12 9.33
N ALA A 151 -6.88 -2.73 8.54
CA ALA A 151 -8.17 -2.15 8.19
C ALA A 151 -9.01 -1.89 9.45
N GLN A 152 -9.14 -2.87 10.34
CA GLN A 152 -9.88 -2.70 11.60
C GLN A 152 -9.32 -1.56 12.46
N VAL A 153 -7.99 -1.44 12.55
CA VAL A 153 -7.34 -0.38 13.33
C VAL A 153 -7.53 0.99 12.68
N ILE A 154 -7.37 1.08 11.36
CA ILE A 154 -7.52 2.33 10.59
C ILE A 154 -8.98 2.81 10.58
N GLU A 155 -9.95 1.90 10.49
CA GLU A 155 -11.37 2.25 10.53
C GLU A 155 -11.80 2.81 11.90
N ARG A 156 -11.16 2.36 12.99
CA ARG A 156 -11.41 2.86 14.36
C ARG A 156 -10.79 4.24 14.63
N HIS A 157 -9.53 4.44 14.23
CA HIS A 157 -8.78 5.65 14.59
C HIS A 157 -8.73 6.71 13.47
N ARG A 158 -9.12 6.35 12.25
CA ARG A 158 -9.26 7.25 11.08
C ARG A 158 -8.05 8.17 10.86
N PRO A 159 -6.85 7.63 10.54
CA PRO A 159 -5.68 8.44 10.21
C PRO A 159 -5.84 9.26 8.92
N GLU A 160 -5.24 10.44 8.87
CA GLU A 160 -5.27 11.29 7.68
C GLU A 160 -4.33 10.77 6.58
N ILE A 161 -3.14 10.32 6.98
CA ILE A 161 -2.07 9.82 6.12
C ILE A 161 -1.54 8.50 6.68
N ILE A 162 -1.22 7.54 5.82
CA ILE A 162 -0.46 6.34 6.21
C ILE A 162 0.64 6.02 5.19
N LEU A 163 1.85 5.83 5.70
CA LEU A 163 3.06 5.57 4.91
C LEU A 163 3.55 4.14 5.07
N PHE A 164 4.02 3.54 3.97
CA PHE A 164 4.55 2.17 3.91
C PHE A 164 5.95 2.16 3.29
N GLY A 165 6.78 1.19 3.65
CA GLY A 165 8.02 0.93 2.93
C GLY A 165 7.73 0.29 1.57
N ALA A 166 8.43 0.70 0.51
CA ALA A 166 8.33 0.09 -0.82
C ALA A 166 9.13 -1.24 -0.93
N THR A 167 9.06 -2.08 0.10
CA THR A 167 9.65 -3.42 0.13
C THR A 167 8.76 -4.41 -0.62
N ALA A 168 9.21 -5.66 -0.79
CA ALA A 168 8.39 -6.71 -1.39
C ALA A 168 7.06 -6.90 -0.63
N ASN A 169 7.11 -6.95 0.69
CA ASN A 169 5.93 -7.08 1.53
C ASN A 169 5.11 -5.78 1.53
N GLY A 170 5.75 -4.63 1.80
CA GLY A 170 5.07 -3.35 1.89
C GLY A 170 4.32 -2.96 0.61
N ARG A 171 4.84 -3.30 -0.57
CA ARG A 171 4.15 -3.07 -1.85
C ARG A 171 2.94 -3.98 -2.05
N ASP A 172 2.96 -5.19 -1.48
CA ASP A 172 1.90 -6.18 -1.60
C ASP A 172 0.69 -5.79 -0.74
N TRP A 173 0.86 -5.74 0.59
CA TRP A 173 -0.29 -5.48 1.47
C TRP A 173 -0.78 -4.02 1.41
N ALA A 174 0.06 -3.02 1.10
CA ALA A 174 -0.42 -1.65 0.93
C ALA A 174 -1.42 -1.54 -0.24
N GLY A 175 -1.17 -2.25 -1.35
CA GLY A 175 -2.07 -2.27 -2.50
C GLY A 175 -3.41 -2.96 -2.18
N ALA A 176 -3.34 -4.09 -1.48
CA ALA A 176 -4.53 -4.80 -1.01
C ALA A 176 -5.34 -3.98 0.01
N LEU A 177 -4.67 -3.30 0.94
CA LEU A 177 -5.30 -2.43 1.93
C LEU A 177 -5.98 -1.22 1.30
N ALA A 178 -5.34 -0.57 0.32
CA ALA A 178 -5.94 0.56 -0.40
C ALA A 178 -7.25 0.16 -1.10
N THR A 179 -7.29 -1.06 -1.64
CA THR A 179 -8.50 -1.63 -2.24
C THR A 179 -9.58 -1.89 -1.19
N ARG A 180 -9.21 -2.45 -0.03
CA ARG A 180 -10.15 -2.73 1.08
C ARG A 180 -10.74 -1.46 1.71
N LEU A 181 -9.96 -0.37 1.73
CA LEU A 181 -10.37 0.93 2.28
C LEU A 181 -10.96 1.89 1.23
N HIS A 182 -11.00 1.48 -0.05
CA HIS A 182 -11.44 2.33 -1.17
C HIS A 182 -10.73 3.69 -1.23
N THR A 183 -9.40 3.70 -1.07
CA THR A 183 -8.59 4.94 -1.10
C THR A 183 -7.46 4.88 -2.13
N GLY A 184 -6.83 6.03 -2.37
CA GLY A 184 -5.69 6.17 -3.27
C GLY A 184 -4.37 5.75 -2.64
N LEU A 185 -3.53 5.05 -3.42
CA LEU A 185 -2.17 4.67 -3.07
C LEU A 185 -1.18 5.12 -4.14
N THR A 186 -0.20 5.93 -3.76
CA THR A 186 0.93 6.26 -4.64
C THR A 186 2.12 5.37 -4.33
N ALA A 187 2.58 4.62 -5.32
CA ALA A 187 3.67 3.66 -5.12
C ALA A 187 5.06 4.28 -5.31
N ASP A 188 6.05 3.78 -4.56
CA ASP A 188 7.49 4.05 -4.76
C ASP A 188 7.85 5.55 -4.83
N CYS A 189 7.32 6.32 -3.88
CA CYS A 189 7.56 7.76 -3.76
C CYS A 189 9.02 8.04 -3.37
N THR A 190 9.56 9.11 -3.95
CA THR A 190 10.91 9.62 -3.66
C THR A 190 10.87 10.96 -2.92
N GLU A 191 9.72 11.64 -2.90
CA GLU A 191 9.56 12.89 -2.19
C GLU A 191 8.12 13.00 -1.70
N LEU A 192 7.98 13.52 -0.48
CA LEU A 192 6.72 13.72 0.21
C LEU A 192 6.72 15.13 0.81
N ALA A 193 5.67 15.90 0.52
CA ALA A 193 5.47 17.24 1.07
C ALA A 193 4.00 17.43 1.45
N ILE A 194 3.71 18.43 2.27
CA ILE A 194 2.34 18.78 2.65
C ILE A 194 1.92 20.08 1.98
N ASP A 195 0.76 20.04 1.32
CA ASP A 195 0.01 21.25 0.99
C ASP A 195 -0.75 21.70 2.24
N ARG A 196 -0.30 22.80 2.85
CA ARG A 196 -0.85 23.35 4.09
C ARG A 196 -2.25 23.94 3.93
N GLU A 197 -2.59 24.44 2.75
CA GLU A 197 -3.90 25.06 2.51
C GLU A 197 -5.01 24.02 2.51
N ASN A 198 -4.75 22.87 1.87
CA ASN A 198 -5.74 21.81 1.70
C ASN A 198 -5.52 20.59 2.62
N ARG A 199 -4.46 20.59 3.43
CA ARG A 199 -4.01 19.45 4.25
C ARG A 199 -3.91 18.17 3.43
N ARG A 200 -3.14 18.24 2.32
CA ARG A 200 -2.96 17.13 1.38
C ARG A 200 -1.52 16.69 1.32
N LEU A 201 -1.32 15.39 1.18
CA LEU A 201 -0.02 14.81 0.93
C LEU A 201 0.30 14.91 -0.56
N LEU A 202 1.35 15.67 -0.88
CA LEU A 202 1.95 15.74 -2.21
C LEU A 202 2.92 14.56 -2.36
N GLN A 203 2.56 13.61 -3.21
CA GLN A 203 3.28 12.35 -3.36
C GLN A 203 4.04 12.35 -4.68
N THR A 204 5.34 12.67 -4.64
CA THR A 204 6.16 12.74 -5.84
C THR A 204 6.86 11.41 -6.07
N ARG A 205 6.63 10.83 -7.25
CA ARG A 205 7.27 9.58 -7.67
C ARG A 205 7.83 9.64 -9.10
N PRO A 206 8.92 8.91 -9.38
CA PRO A 206 9.36 8.66 -10.74
C PRO A 206 8.43 7.66 -11.45
N ALA A 207 8.05 7.98 -12.68
CA ALA A 207 7.31 7.14 -13.62
C ALA A 207 8.13 6.96 -14.91
N PHE A 208 7.72 6.01 -15.76
CA PHE A 208 8.38 5.73 -17.06
C PHE A 208 9.89 5.53 -16.96
N GLY A 209 10.33 4.64 -16.07
CA GLY A 209 11.76 4.33 -15.86
C GLY A 209 12.57 5.46 -15.21
N GLY A 210 11.91 6.48 -14.64
CA GLY A 210 12.57 7.62 -14.01
C GLY A 210 12.61 8.89 -14.86
N ASN A 211 12.09 8.85 -16.09
CA ASN A 211 12.13 10.00 -16.99
C ASN A 211 11.09 11.08 -16.67
N ILE A 212 10.02 10.72 -15.97
CA ILE A 212 8.94 11.64 -15.61
C ILE A 212 8.79 11.62 -14.11
N MET A 213 8.83 12.81 -13.50
CA MET A 213 8.46 12.99 -12.10
C MET A 213 6.99 13.42 -12.06
N ALA A 214 6.16 12.66 -11.35
CA ALA A 214 4.74 12.96 -11.19
C ALA A 214 4.43 13.17 -9.71
N THR A 215 3.81 14.31 -9.40
CA THR A 215 3.22 14.57 -8.08
C THR A 215 1.75 14.19 -8.13
N ILE A 216 1.37 13.20 -7.33
CA ILE A 216 0.03 12.64 -7.28
C ILE A 216 -0.60 13.05 -5.95
N ILE A 217 -1.90 13.32 -5.97
CA ILE A 217 -2.69 13.69 -4.79
C ILE A 217 -3.95 12.85 -4.71
N THR A 218 -4.44 12.61 -3.48
CA THR A 218 -5.70 11.92 -3.22
C THR A 218 -6.70 12.90 -2.57
N PRO A 219 -7.47 13.66 -3.36
CA PRO A 219 -8.27 14.76 -2.82
C PRO A 219 -9.49 14.29 -2.00
N ASN A 220 -10.16 13.22 -2.45
CA ASN A 220 -11.51 12.87 -1.98
C ASN A 220 -11.57 11.62 -1.07
N HIS A 221 -10.45 10.93 -0.85
CA HIS A 221 -10.41 9.68 -0.09
C HIS A 221 -9.42 9.75 1.07
N ARG A 222 -9.69 8.98 2.12
CA ARG A 222 -8.84 8.83 3.30
C ARG A 222 -8.77 7.35 3.72
N PRO A 223 -7.66 6.89 4.31
CA PRO A 223 -6.41 7.63 4.52
C PRO A 223 -5.66 7.89 3.21
N GLN A 224 -4.83 8.93 3.13
CA GLN A 224 -3.93 9.15 2.01
C GLN A 224 -2.75 8.18 2.12
N MET A 225 -2.59 7.27 1.16
CA MET A 225 -1.59 6.20 1.27
C MET A 225 -0.42 6.41 0.31
N ALA A 226 0.81 6.21 0.78
CA ALA A 226 2.00 6.16 -0.07
C ALA A 226 2.94 5.02 0.34
N THR A 227 3.50 4.31 -0.64
CA THR A 227 4.72 3.52 -0.39
C THR A 227 5.94 4.35 -0.77
N VAL A 228 6.99 4.27 0.04
CA VAL A 228 8.18 5.10 -0.06
C VAL A 228 9.40 4.25 -0.32
N ARG A 229 10.23 4.68 -1.26
CA ARG A 229 11.47 3.99 -1.60
C ARG A 229 12.45 4.00 -0.42
N SER A 230 13.01 2.84 -0.10
CA SER A 230 14.06 2.72 0.91
C SER A 230 15.29 3.57 0.56
N LYS A 231 15.99 4.07 1.59
CA LYS A 231 17.20 4.89 1.50
C LYS A 231 17.03 6.28 0.87
N VAL A 232 15.80 6.72 0.66
CA VAL A 232 15.52 8.09 0.20
C VAL A 232 15.55 9.08 1.36
N PHE A 233 14.99 8.68 2.50
CA PHE A 233 14.96 9.50 3.71
C PHE A 233 15.96 8.99 4.72
N LEU A 234 16.35 9.86 5.65
CA LEU A 234 17.25 9.51 6.74
C LEU A 234 16.45 9.30 8.02
N PRO A 235 16.78 8.27 8.83
CA PRO A 235 16.16 8.11 10.13
C PRO A 235 16.56 9.27 11.03
N ARG A 236 15.60 9.78 11.81
CA ARG A 236 15.82 10.87 12.76
C ARG A 236 15.59 10.36 14.19
N PRO A 237 16.61 9.77 14.83
CA PRO A 237 16.47 9.30 16.21
C PRO A 237 16.23 10.47 17.16
N MET A 238 15.31 10.29 18.09
CA MET A 238 14.95 11.22 19.16
C MET A 238 15.06 10.47 20.50
N PRO A 239 16.29 10.32 21.04
CA PRO A 239 16.51 9.57 22.26
C PRO A 239 15.73 10.17 23.44
N GLY A 240 15.01 9.33 24.19
CA GLY A 240 14.26 9.76 25.38
C GLY A 240 12.85 10.30 25.10
N HIS A 241 12.40 10.31 23.85
CA HIS A 241 11.00 10.59 23.53
C HIS A 241 10.09 9.51 24.13
N GLN A 242 9.06 9.93 24.85
CA GLN A 242 8.06 9.03 25.44
C GLN A 242 6.78 9.16 24.63
N GLY A 243 6.19 8.02 24.29
CA GLY A 243 4.92 7.97 23.59
C GLY A 243 3.90 7.09 24.31
N GLN A 244 2.68 7.08 23.78
CA GLN A 244 1.58 6.28 24.27
C GLN A 244 1.49 4.97 23.48
N LEU A 245 1.46 3.85 24.19
CA LEU A 245 1.15 2.55 23.59
C LEU A 245 -0.37 2.33 23.63
N VAL A 246 -0.99 2.17 22.47
CA VAL A 246 -2.41 1.82 22.32
C VAL A 246 -2.48 0.37 21.87
N ARG A 247 -3.10 -0.49 22.69
CA ARG A 247 -3.35 -1.88 22.31
C ARG A 247 -4.67 -1.97 21.57
N ASP A 248 -4.58 -2.38 20.34
CA ASP A 248 -5.69 -2.52 19.42
C ASP A 248 -5.97 -4.01 19.18
N GLU A 249 -7.18 -4.45 19.52
CA GLU A 249 -7.58 -5.83 19.23
C GLU A 249 -7.91 -5.96 17.73
N ALA A 250 -7.35 -6.98 17.10
CA ALA A 250 -7.65 -7.37 15.73
C ALA A 250 -8.32 -8.74 15.76
N ALA A 251 -9.60 -8.80 15.40
CA ALA A 251 -10.32 -10.05 15.27
C ALA A 251 -9.90 -10.71 13.96
N LEU A 252 -9.07 -11.76 14.05
CA LEU A 252 -8.56 -12.50 12.89
C LEU A 252 -8.96 -13.97 12.99
N SER A 253 -9.57 -14.52 11.94
CA SER A 253 -9.89 -15.94 11.84
C SER A 253 -8.97 -16.66 10.86
N GLU A 254 -8.54 -17.88 11.18
CA GLU A 254 -7.78 -18.73 10.25
C GLU A 254 -8.58 -19.09 8.99
N ALA A 255 -9.92 -19.10 9.08
CA ALA A 255 -10.80 -19.42 7.96
C ALA A 255 -10.81 -18.33 6.87
N GLU A 256 -10.40 -17.11 7.21
CA GLU A 256 -10.38 -15.95 6.30
C GLU A 256 -9.07 -15.88 5.50
N LEU A 257 -8.04 -16.65 5.89
CA LEU A 257 -6.76 -16.69 5.22
C LEU A 257 -6.83 -17.57 3.96
N LYS A 258 -6.63 -16.96 2.79
CA LYS A 258 -6.58 -17.68 1.51
C LYS A 258 -5.23 -18.35 1.28
N ALA A 259 -4.17 -17.78 1.88
CA ALA A 259 -2.80 -18.27 1.74
C ALA A 259 -2.26 -18.77 3.09
N VAL A 260 -1.72 -20.00 3.09
CA VAL A 260 -1.06 -20.59 4.25
C VAL A 260 0.41 -20.84 3.94
N LEU A 261 1.29 -20.22 4.73
CA LEU A 261 2.73 -20.40 4.60
C LEU A 261 3.14 -21.80 5.10
N LYS A 262 3.47 -22.71 4.18
CA LYS A 262 3.92 -24.07 4.52
C LYS A 262 5.35 -24.11 5.05
N ARG A 263 6.27 -23.43 4.38
CA ARG A 263 7.70 -23.47 4.70
C ARG A 263 8.38 -22.18 4.27
N PHE A 264 9.28 -21.68 5.10
CA PHE A 264 10.23 -20.62 4.73
C PHE A 264 11.59 -21.27 4.49
N ILE A 265 12.22 -20.97 3.36
CA ILE A 265 13.58 -21.39 3.06
C ILE A 265 14.45 -20.15 3.24
N ALA A 266 15.18 -20.08 4.35
CA ALA A 266 16.15 -19.02 4.53
C ALA A 266 17.32 -19.27 3.57
N ALA A 267 17.65 -18.29 2.75
CA ALA A 267 18.95 -18.29 2.08
C ALA A 267 20.05 -18.14 3.15
N GLU A 268 21.14 -18.88 3.02
CA GLU A 268 22.32 -18.63 3.85
C GLU A 268 22.80 -17.20 3.60
N PRO A 269 23.25 -16.47 4.64
CA PRO A 269 23.64 -15.08 4.51
C PRO A 269 25.00 -14.98 3.81
N GLU A 270 25.04 -15.16 2.49
CA GLU A 270 26.07 -14.53 1.66
C GLU A 270 25.64 -13.06 1.53
N VAL A 271 26.34 -12.18 2.27
CA VAL A 271 26.34 -10.70 2.21
C VAL A 271 25.15 -10.07 1.46
N ASN A 272 24.26 -9.40 2.20
CA ASN A 272 23.15 -8.68 1.59
C ASN A 272 23.68 -7.49 0.77
N ILE A 273 23.64 -7.62 -0.56
CA ILE A 273 24.04 -6.58 -1.52
C ILE A 273 23.28 -5.27 -1.26
N ALA A 274 22.04 -5.34 -0.76
CA ALA A 274 21.25 -4.15 -0.45
C ALA A 274 21.83 -3.34 0.72
N ASP A 275 22.60 -3.94 1.62
CA ASP A 275 23.21 -3.26 2.78
C ASP A 275 24.68 -2.88 2.53
N ALA A 276 25.28 -3.37 1.44
CA ALA A 276 26.66 -3.10 1.10
C ALA A 276 26.88 -1.61 0.79
N GLN A 277 27.95 -1.03 1.35
CA GLN A 277 28.37 0.35 1.05
C GLN A 277 29.06 0.44 -0.32
N VAL A 278 29.79 -0.61 -0.68
CA VAL A 278 30.53 -0.72 -1.94
C VAL A 278 30.11 -2.02 -2.61
N ILE A 279 29.74 -1.94 -3.89
CA ILE A 279 29.36 -3.10 -4.70
C ILE A 279 30.33 -3.22 -5.87
N VAL A 280 31.04 -4.34 -5.92
CA VAL A 280 31.89 -4.69 -7.07
C VAL A 280 31.10 -5.63 -7.98
N ALA A 281 30.65 -5.12 -9.13
CA ALA A 281 29.80 -5.86 -10.06
C ALA A 281 30.62 -6.45 -11.22
N GLY A 282 30.50 -7.76 -11.43
CA GLY A 282 31.05 -8.48 -12.59
C GLY A 282 29.95 -8.83 -13.60
N GLY A 283 30.11 -8.38 -14.85
CA GLY A 283 29.19 -8.69 -15.95
C GLY A 283 29.79 -9.65 -16.99
N ARG A 284 29.18 -9.68 -18.19
CA ARG A 284 29.66 -10.52 -19.31
C ARG A 284 31.12 -10.26 -19.70
N GLY A 285 31.63 -9.05 -19.45
CA GLY A 285 33.02 -8.67 -19.73
C GLY A 285 34.08 -9.39 -18.88
N VAL A 286 33.69 -10.07 -17.80
CA VAL A 286 34.58 -10.92 -16.99
C VAL A 286 35.02 -12.17 -17.76
N GLY A 287 34.27 -12.55 -18.79
CA GLY A 287 34.59 -13.66 -19.68
C GLY A 287 34.26 -15.00 -19.03
N ARG A 288 35.20 -15.54 -18.25
CA ARG A 288 35.07 -16.89 -17.66
C ARG A 288 34.68 -16.83 -16.18
N PRO A 289 33.99 -17.86 -15.64
CA PRO A 289 33.61 -17.92 -14.22
C PRO A 289 34.81 -17.80 -13.27
N GLU A 290 35.99 -18.29 -13.65
CA GLU A 290 37.18 -18.25 -12.78
C GLU A 290 37.66 -16.81 -12.51
N ASN A 291 37.39 -15.89 -13.44
CA ASN A 291 37.78 -14.48 -13.31
C ASN A 291 36.91 -13.71 -12.30
N PHE A 292 35.76 -14.27 -11.88
CA PHE A 292 35.00 -13.71 -10.76
C PHE A 292 35.77 -13.74 -9.45
N ARG A 293 36.86 -14.51 -9.36
CA ARG A 293 37.78 -14.46 -8.23
C ARG A 293 38.36 -13.06 -8.03
N LEU A 294 38.75 -12.36 -9.10
CA LEU A 294 39.29 -10.99 -9.01
C LEU A 294 38.24 -9.99 -8.53
N VAL A 295 36.98 -10.20 -8.94
CA VAL A 295 35.82 -9.40 -8.49
C VAL A 295 35.59 -9.61 -7.00
N ARG A 296 35.71 -10.85 -6.51
CA ARG A 296 35.60 -11.19 -5.09
C ARG A 296 36.77 -10.63 -4.27
N GLU A 297 38.00 -10.78 -4.75
CA GLU A 297 39.20 -10.25 -4.08
C GLU A 297 39.13 -8.72 -3.94
N LEU A 298 38.61 -8.01 -4.96
CA LEU A 298 38.39 -6.57 -4.87
C LEU A 298 37.25 -6.21 -3.91
N ALA A 299 36.17 -6.99 -3.89
CA ALA A 299 35.09 -6.80 -2.92
C ALA A 299 35.61 -6.98 -1.48
N GLU A 300 36.34 -8.07 -1.21
CA GLU A 300 36.94 -8.34 0.11
C GLU A 300 37.92 -7.25 0.55
N ALA A 301 38.70 -6.68 -0.38
CA ALA A 301 39.62 -5.58 -0.07
C ALA A 301 38.91 -4.25 0.26
N LEU A 302 37.70 -4.05 -0.26
CA LEU A 302 36.90 -2.83 -0.06
C LEU A 302 35.91 -2.94 1.10
N GLY A 303 35.70 -4.16 1.64
CA GLY A 303 34.77 -4.46 2.73
C GLY A 303 33.33 -4.64 2.27
#